data_AF-A0A1F2U9U6-F1
#
_entry.id   AF-A0A1F2U9U6-F1
#
_cell.length_a   1.000
_cell.length_b   1.000
_cell.length_c   1.000
_cell.angle_alpha   90.00
_cell.angle_beta   90.00
_cell.angle_gamma   90.00
#
_symmetry.space_group_name_H-M   'P 1'
#
loop_
_entity.id
_entity.type
_entity.pdbx_description
1 polymer ?
#
loop_
_entity_poly.entity_id
_entity_poly.type
_entity_poly.pdbx_seq_one_letter_code
_entity_poly.pdbx_strand_id
1 'polypeptide(L)'
;MFVVLGTVAALWKNPLFVRMTPTGGFEIGLLLLQSVLAGVYVGLPRSPCGKRTAGTGAIVGFLGIACPVCNKVLVLLIGSALLLEYYEPVRLYVALGGAALLAAAVRLKLARPECLKAA
;
A
#
# COMPACT_ATOMS: atom_id res chain seq x y z
N MET A 1 -7.63 6.16 4.38
CA MET A 1 -6.77 5.60 3.31
C MET A 1 -7.54 4.67 2.39
N PHE A 2 -8.27 3.68 2.91
CA PHE A 2 -9.02 2.68 2.12
C PHE A 2 -9.85 3.24 0.95
N VAL A 3 -10.76 4.19 1.20
CA VAL A 3 -11.64 4.76 0.15
C VAL A 3 -10.84 5.46 -0.95
N VAL A 4 -9.90 6.33 -0.56
CA VAL A 4 -9.11 7.11 -1.51
C VAL A 4 -8.23 6.20 -2.38
N LEU A 5 -7.45 5.32 -1.73
CA LEU A 5 -6.52 4.43 -2.44
C LEU A 5 -7.26 3.37 -3.25
N GLY A 6 -8.39 2.86 -2.76
CA GLY A 6 -9.23 1.91 -3.50
C GLY A 6 -9.88 2.54 -4.75
N THR A 7 -10.27 3.82 -4.67
CA THR A 7 -10.78 4.55 -5.84
C THR A 7 -9.70 4.76 -6.89
N VAL A 8 -8.52 5.24 -6.48
CA VAL A 8 -7.37 5.48 -7.39
C VAL A 8 -6.85 4.18 -8.01
N ALA A 9 -6.86 3.08 -7.26
CA ALA A 9 -6.48 1.76 -7.74
C ALA A 9 -7.57 1.09 -8.61
N ALA A 10 -8.72 1.74 -8.83
CA ALA A 10 -9.87 1.21 -9.53
C ALA A 10 -10.32 -0.17 -9.00
N LEU A 11 -10.28 -0.36 -7.67
CA LEU A 11 -10.76 -1.60 -7.04
C LEU A 11 -12.28 -1.76 -7.19
N TRP A 12 -13.00 -0.64 -7.32
CA TRP A 12 -14.41 -0.61 -7.65
C TRP A 12 -14.67 0.29 -8.84
N LYS A 13 -15.80 0.04 -9.49
CA LYS A 13 -16.28 0.80 -10.63
C LYS A 13 -16.45 2.27 -10.22
N ASN A 14 -15.71 3.16 -10.85
CA ASN A 14 -15.80 4.60 -10.61
C ASN A 14 -15.56 5.35 -11.93
N PRO A 15 -16.08 6.58 -12.08
CA PRO A 15 -15.98 7.32 -13.34
C PRO A 15 -14.59 7.90 -13.62
N LEU A 16 -13.65 7.82 -12.66
CA LEU A 16 -12.33 8.44 -12.77
C LEU A 16 -11.27 7.49 -13.33
N PHE A 17 -11.39 6.18 -13.07
CA PHE A 17 -10.41 5.17 -13.48
C PHE A 17 -11.10 3.90 -14.02
N VAL A 18 -10.72 3.49 -15.24
CA VAL A 18 -11.24 2.27 -15.89
C VAL A 18 -10.13 1.22 -15.91
N ARG A 19 -10.45 0.02 -15.41
CA ARG A 19 -9.51 -1.11 -15.36
C ARG A 19 -9.85 -2.11 -16.46
N MET A 20 -8.85 -2.49 -17.26
CA MET A 20 -8.98 -3.53 -18.30
C MET A 20 -8.75 -4.95 -17.77
N THR A 21 -8.16 -5.11 -16.57
CA THR A 21 -7.88 -6.41 -15.94
C THR A 21 -8.81 -6.74 -14.79
N PRO A 22 -9.21 -8.02 -14.62
CA PRO A 22 -10.04 -8.44 -13.51
C PRO A 22 -9.31 -8.30 -12.16
N THR A 23 -10.05 -7.89 -11.13
CA THR A 23 -9.55 -7.82 -9.75
C THR A 23 -9.41 -9.21 -9.15
N GLY A 24 -8.21 -9.58 -8.68
CA GLY A 24 -7.95 -10.89 -8.05
C GLY A 24 -8.59 -11.14 -6.67
N GLY A 25 -9.50 -10.28 -6.19
CA GLY A 25 -10.19 -10.41 -4.90
C GLY A 25 -9.33 -10.13 -3.65
N PHE A 26 -8.08 -10.61 -3.60
CA PHE A 26 -7.15 -10.43 -2.47
C PHE A 26 -6.77 -8.96 -2.20
N GLU A 27 -6.86 -8.11 -3.24
CA GLU A 27 -6.52 -6.68 -3.20
C GLU A 27 -7.32 -5.91 -2.14
N ILE A 28 -8.60 -6.23 -1.99
CA ILE A 28 -9.48 -5.57 -1.01
C ILE A 28 -9.01 -5.92 0.41
N GLY A 29 -8.70 -7.19 0.66
CA GLY A 29 -8.22 -7.67 1.96
C GLY A 29 -6.89 -7.04 2.34
N LEU A 30 -5.92 -6.99 1.42
CA LEU A 30 -4.64 -6.36 1.66
C LEU A 30 -4.77 -4.84 1.84
N LEU A 31 -5.62 -4.16 1.07
CA LEU A 31 -5.86 -2.72 1.23
C LEU A 31 -6.49 -2.39 2.58
N LEU A 32 -7.41 -3.25 3.05
CA LEU A 32 -8.02 -3.11 4.35
C LEU A 32 -6.98 -3.30 5.45
N LEU A 33 -6.19 -4.36 5.39
CA LEU A 33 -5.09 -4.61 6.32
C LEU A 33 -4.13 -3.41 6.37
N GLN A 34 -3.67 -2.94 5.22
CA GLN A 34 -2.73 -1.83 5.12
C GLN A 34 -3.33 -0.52 5.64
N SER A 35 -4.62 -0.28 5.40
CA SER A 35 -5.34 0.89 5.93
C SER A 35 -5.48 0.84 7.45
N VAL A 36 -5.73 -0.33 8.03
CA VAL A 36 -5.78 -0.53 9.47
C VAL A 36 -4.40 -0.29 10.08
N LEU A 37 -3.34 -0.92 9.55
CA LEU A 37 -1.97 -0.77 10.04
C LEU A 37 -1.48 0.69 9.97
N ALA A 38 -1.74 1.36 8.84
CA ALA A 38 -1.41 2.78 8.69
C ALA A 38 -2.21 3.66 9.66
N GLY A 39 -3.51 3.36 9.85
CA GLY A 39 -4.35 4.04 10.83
C GLY A 39 -3.82 3.89 12.26
N VAL A 40 -3.43 2.68 12.66
CA VAL A 40 -2.81 2.41 13.97
C VAL A 40 -1.51 3.19 14.12
N TYR A 41 -0.64 3.18 13.10
CA TYR A 41 0.63 3.91 13.14
C TYR A 41 0.46 5.43 13.32
N VAL A 42 -0.50 6.01 12.60
CA VAL A 42 -0.81 7.45 12.64
C VAL A 42 -1.57 7.83 13.92
N GLY A 43 -2.41 6.94 14.45
CA GLY A 43 -3.13 7.15 15.71
C GLY A 43 -2.24 7.09 16.95
N LEU A 44 -1.08 6.42 16.87
CA LEU A 44 -0.06 6.44 17.92
C LEU A 44 0.66 7.81 17.96
N PRO A 45 1.12 8.28 19.13
CA PRO A 45 1.79 9.58 19.31
C PRO A 45 2.94 9.79 18.33
N ARG A 46 3.21 11.03 17.89
CA ARG A 46 4.26 11.27 16.89
C ARG A 46 5.62 10.88 17.45
N SER A 47 6.32 9.99 16.75
CA SER A 47 7.65 9.56 17.15
C SER A 47 8.58 9.47 15.94
N PRO A 48 9.90 9.69 16.13
CA PRO A 48 10.89 9.47 15.08
C PRO A 48 11.09 7.98 14.78
N CYS A 49 10.72 7.11 15.73
CA CYS A 49 10.89 5.66 15.62
C CYS A 49 10.06 5.06 14.48
N GLY A 50 10.74 4.37 13.56
CA GLY A 50 10.08 3.67 12.47
C GLY A 50 9.42 4.56 11.42
N LYS A 51 9.63 5.89 11.44
CA LYS A 51 9.00 6.82 10.47
C LYS A 51 9.35 6.49 9.03
N ARG A 52 10.63 6.19 8.74
CA ARG A 52 11.07 5.76 7.40
C ARG A 52 10.43 4.44 7.01
N THR A 53 10.43 3.46 7.92
CA THR A 53 9.87 2.12 7.69
C THR A 53 8.36 2.15 7.44
N ALA A 54 7.61 3.00 8.16
CA ALA A 54 6.19 3.22 7.93
C ALA A 54 5.94 3.87 6.56
N GLY A 55 6.75 4.87 6.20
CA GLY A 55 6.65 5.54 4.91
C GLY A 55 6.95 4.59 3.74
N THR A 56 8.06 3.84 3.82
CA THR A 56 8.42 2.86 2.78
C THR A 56 7.39 1.74 2.70
N GLY A 57 6.93 1.21 3.84
CA GLY A 57 5.87 0.19 3.88
C GLY A 57 4.56 0.67 3.24
N ALA A 58 4.17 1.92 3.47
CA ALA A 58 2.97 2.50 2.86
C ALA A 58 3.10 2.65 1.34
N ILE A 59 4.25 3.12 0.85
CA ILE A 59 4.51 3.29 -0.59
C ILE A 59 4.56 1.92 -1.28
N VAL A 60 5.38 1.01 -0.75
CA VAL A 60 5.57 -0.34 -1.30
C VAL A 60 4.24 -1.11 -1.30
N GLY A 61 3.51 -1.07 -0.19
CA GLY A 61 2.21 -1.73 -0.11
C GLY A 61 1.19 -1.13 -1.07
N PHE A 62 1.17 0.20 -1.23
CA PHE A 62 0.31 0.85 -2.22
C PHE A 62 0.69 0.43 -3.65
N LEU A 63 1.97 0.31 -3.99
CA LEU A 63 2.39 -0.18 -5.32
C LEU A 63 1.94 -1.62 -5.58
N GLY A 64 1.98 -2.47 -4.56
CA GLY A 64 1.49 -3.84 -4.67
C GLY A 64 -0.03 -3.93 -4.89
N ILE A 65 -0.80 -3.03 -4.28
CA ILE A 65 -2.27 -3.03 -4.39
C ILE A 65 -2.76 -2.18 -5.57
N ALA A 66 -2.04 -1.14 -5.95
CA ALA A 66 -2.42 -0.26 -7.04
C ALA A 66 -2.39 -1.03 -8.36
N CYS A 67 -3.38 -0.78 -9.20
CA CYS A 67 -3.39 -1.26 -10.56
C CYS A 67 -2.23 -0.58 -11.34
N PRO A 68 -1.19 -1.33 -11.76
CA PRO A 68 0.04 -0.75 -12.31
C PRO A 68 -0.21 -0.13 -13.70
N VAL A 69 -1.16 -0.70 -14.45
CA VAL A 69 -1.61 -0.20 -15.76
C VAL A 69 -2.59 0.98 -15.67
N CYS A 70 -3.15 1.24 -14.49
CA CYS A 70 -4.03 2.38 -14.27
C CYS A 70 -3.25 3.69 -14.07
N ASN A 71 -1.94 3.61 -13.78
CA ASN A 71 -1.06 4.77 -13.73
C ASN A 71 -0.49 5.06 -15.13
N LYS A 72 -1.03 6.11 -15.75
CA LYS A 72 -0.64 6.55 -17.10
C LYS A 72 0.85 6.87 -17.22
N VAL A 73 1.50 7.30 -16.14
CA VAL A 73 2.94 7.57 -16.11
C VAL A 73 3.75 6.28 -16.15
N LEU A 74 3.34 5.25 -15.37
CA LEU A 74 4.01 3.94 -15.38
C LEU A 74 3.88 3.27 -16.76
N VAL A 75 2.70 3.35 -17.37
CA VAL A 75 2.49 2.82 -18.72
C VAL A 75 3.35 3.55 -19.75
N LEU A 76 3.51 4.87 -19.62
CA LEU A 76 4.32 5.66 -20.55
C LEU A 76 5.82 5.37 -20.42
N LEU A 77 6.31 5.05 -19.22
CA LEU A 77 7.72 4.77 -18.96
C LEU A 77 8.11 3.30 -19.18
N ILE A 78 7.25 2.36 -18.81
CA ILE A 78 7.57 0.91 -18.78
C ILE A 78 6.85 0.14 -19.90
N GLY A 79 5.68 0.62 -20.34
CA GLY A 79 4.82 -0.09 -21.29
C GLY A 79 3.84 -1.05 -20.62
N SER A 80 2.62 -1.13 -21.16
CA SER A 80 1.53 -1.96 -20.60
C SER A 80 1.86 -3.46 -20.58
N ALA A 81 2.51 -3.98 -21.64
CA ALA A 81 2.86 -5.39 -21.77
C ALA A 81 3.80 -5.87 -20.66
N LEU A 82 4.86 -5.12 -20.34
CA LEU A 82 5.78 -5.47 -19.24
C LEU A 82 5.09 -5.44 -17.87
N LEU A 83 4.17 -4.50 -17.65
CA LEU A 83 3.41 -4.40 -16.40
C LEU A 83 2.47 -5.60 -16.22
N LEU A 84 1.89 -6.12 -17.29
CA LEU A 84 1.01 -7.28 -17.24
C LEU A 84 1.80 -8.59 -17.06
N GLU A 85 2.88 -8.78 -17.81
CA GLU A 85 3.58 -10.07 -17.83
C GLU A 85 4.52 -10.25 -16.64
N TYR A 86 5.20 -9.19 -16.21
CA TYR A 86 6.22 -9.26 -15.15
C TYR A 86 5.72 -8.78 -13.79
N TYR A 87 4.86 -7.75 -13.76
CA TYR A 87 4.47 -7.10 -12.50
C TYR A 87 3.24 -7.75 -11.85
N GLU A 88 2.33 -8.31 -12.65
CA GLU A 88 1.13 -8.98 -12.16
C GLU A 88 1.42 -10.13 -11.16
N PRO A 89 2.36 -11.07 -11.42
CA PRO A 89 2.70 -12.11 -10.44
C PRO A 89 3.45 -11.57 -9.21
N VAL A 90 4.16 -10.45 -9.35
CA VAL A 90 4.98 -9.85 -8.29
C VAL A 90 4.15 -8.97 -7.35
N ARG A 91 3.00 -8.43 -7.80
CA ARG A 91 2.14 -7.53 -7.02
C ARG A 91 1.80 -8.04 -5.64
N LEU A 92 1.41 -9.31 -5.55
CA LEU A 92 1.00 -9.91 -4.27
C LEU A 92 2.17 -9.91 -3.26
N TYR A 93 3.37 -10.26 -3.70
CA TYR A 93 4.57 -10.25 -2.86
C TYR A 93 4.96 -8.84 -2.43
N VAL A 94 4.85 -7.86 -3.33
CA VAL A 94 5.12 -6.44 -3.04
C VAL A 94 4.13 -5.91 -2.01
N ALA A 95 2.84 -6.22 -2.17
CA ALA A 95 1.80 -5.81 -1.24
C ALA A 95 2.01 -6.43 0.16
N LEU A 96 2.35 -7.73 0.22
CA LEU A 96 2.69 -8.42 1.46
C LEU A 96 3.94 -7.82 2.13
N GLY A 97 4.98 -7.52 1.35
CA GLY A 97 6.20 -6.88 1.84
C GLY A 97 5.91 -5.48 2.43
N GLY A 98 5.08 -4.68 1.76
CA GLY A 98 4.64 -3.39 2.26
C GLY A 98 3.86 -3.47 3.56
N ALA A 99 2.91 -4.42 3.65
CA ALA A 99 2.15 -4.70 4.87
C ALA A 99 3.07 -5.16 6.02
N ALA A 100 4.05 -6.01 5.75
CA ALA A 100 5.02 -6.47 6.74
C ALA A 100 5.90 -5.32 7.26
N LEU A 101 6.35 -4.42 6.39
CA LEU A 101 7.11 -3.22 6.80
C LEU A 101 6.29 -2.28 7.68
N LEU A 102 5.02 -2.05 7.32
CA LEU A 102 4.08 -1.27 8.14
C LEU A 102 3.83 -1.94 9.50
N ALA A 103 3.66 -3.27 9.51
CA ALA A 103 3.47 -4.03 10.75
C ALA A 103 4.70 -3.92 11.65
N ALA A 104 5.90 -4.01 11.06
CA ALA A 104 7.16 -3.82 11.77
C ALA A 104 7.26 -2.40 12.34
N ALA A 105 6.89 -1.37 11.58
CA ALA A 105 6.90 0.00 12.07
C ALA A 105 5.93 0.21 13.25
N VAL A 106 4.74 -0.38 13.20
CA VAL A 106 3.76 -0.38 14.30
C VAL A 106 4.32 -1.12 15.52
N ARG A 107 4.89 -2.32 15.33
CA ARG A 107 5.51 -3.09 16.42
C ARG A 107 6.69 -2.36 17.07
N LEU A 108 7.55 -1.74 16.28
CA LEU A 108 8.67 -0.95 16.79
C LEU A 108 8.19 0.21 17.66
N LYS A 109 7.11 0.87 17.24
CA LYS A 109 6.51 1.98 17.98
C LYS A 109 5.87 1.51 19.29
N LEU A 110 5.20 0.35 19.30
CA LEU A 110 4.57 -0.24 20.49
C LEU A 110 5.57 -0.88 21.48
N ALA A 111 6.59 -1.56 20.97
CA ALA A 111 7.59 -2.25 21.79
C ALA A 111 8.54 -1.28 22.52
N ARG A 112 8.57 -0.01 22.09
CA ARG A 112 9.46 1.01 22.64
C ARG A 112 8.63 2.12 23.31
N PRO A 113 8.35 2.01 24.63
CA PRO A 113 7.53 3.00 25.34
C PRO A 113 8.16 4.40 25.34
N GLU A 114 9.48 4.50 25.25
CA GLU A 114 10.23 5.73 25.00
C GLU A 114 9.75 6.48 23.74
N CYS A 115 9.38 5.75 22.69
CA CYS A 115 8.86 6.32 21.45
C CYS A 115 7.41 6.80 21.58
N LEU A 116 6.63 6.28 22.53
CA LEU A 116 5.28 6.81 22.82
C LEU A 116 5.32 8.08 23.68
N LYS A 117 6.32 8.18 24.57
CA LYS A 117 6.45 9.32 25.51
C LYS A 117 7.12 10.55 24.90
N ALA A 118 7.92 10.40 23.85
CA ALA A 118 8.65 11.50 23.21
C ALA A 118 7.80 12.39 22.27
N ALA A 119 6.48 12.44 22.48
CA ALA A 119 5.49 13.10 21.62
C ALA A 119 4.84 14.30 22.29
#